data_AF-A0A7S1BW40-F1
#
_entry.id   AF-A0A7S1BW40-F1
#
_cell.length_a   1.000
_cell.length_b   1.000
_cell.length_c   1.000
_cell.angle_alpha   90.00
_cell.angle_beta   90.00
_cell.angle_gamma   90.00
#
_symmetry.space_group_name_H-M   'P 1'
#
loop_
_entity.id
_entity.type
_entity.pdbx_description
1 polymer ?
#
loop_
_entity_poly.entity_id
_entity_poly.type
_entity_poly.pdbx_seq_one_letter_code
_entity_poly.pdbx_strand_id
1 'polypeptide(L)'
;MVFTSRIAVALFTSQIGYASASIRGTRRLDRPSLGPYEPASTVTDHAAIDQDQAALESQLSQAVPSFQGAKYIYEQGAHSKPYANLKLSTATTSAIAKNAGIEGLTSSGEPVTGVVYDDVGKGVTTIKVKYATSENAASPTLCRVGGLPEAGVEPTVTGCFADAGTITIIGYGDFSYTYDSRVDNGNGRTLQGFSLQAEKKMRTWTEYQKFQKYWGDYDFGDKWVQNALAGTKYRSQTGKEYDFGLYGDEGRKGKRYI
;
A
#
# COMPACT_ATOMS: atom_id res chain seq x y z
N MET A 1 -64.94 1.14 -41.91
CA MET A 1 -65.58 0.93 -40.59
C MET A 1 -64.77 -0.11 -39.82
N VAL A 2 -63.74 0.29 -39.08
CA VAL A 2 -63.27 -0.33 -37.83
C VAL A 2 -62.54 0.77 -37.05
N PHE A 3 -62.84 0.79 -35.76
CA PHE A 3 -62.59 1.81 -34.76
C PHE A 3 -61.17 1.77 -34.19
N THR A 4 -60.67 2.97 -33.87
CA THR A 4 -59.90 3.38 -32.66
C THR A 4 -59.00 2.37 -31.94
N SER A 5 -57.79 2.80 -31.57
CA SER A 5 -57.50 3.25 -30.20
C SER A 5 -56.04 3.72 -30.07
N ARG A 6 -55.86 4.97 -29.66
CA ARG A 6 -54.58 5.51 -29.19
C ARG A 6 -54.45 5.17 -27.72
N ILE A 7 -53.39 4.45 -27.34
CA ILE A 7 -52.99 4.30 -25.94
C ILE A 7 -51.67 5.06 -25.75
N ALA A 8 -51.74 6.09 -24.92
CA ALA A 8 -50.63 6.87 -24.42
C ALA A 8 -49.84 6.05 -23.40
N VAL A 9 -48.51 6.11 -23.47
CA VAL A 9 -47.63 5.71 -22.37
C VAL A 9 -46.87 6.95 -21.94
N ALA A 10 -47.36 7.59 -20.88
CA ALA A 10 -46.67 8.67 -20.20
C ALA A 10 -45.59 8.05 -19.29
N LEU A 11 -44.32 8.25 -19.65
CA LEU A 11 -43.18 7.90 -18.81
C LEU A 11 -43.06 8.92 -17.67
N PHE A 12 -43.56 8.54 -16.49
CA PHE A 12 -43.24 9.21 -15.23
C PHE A 12 -41.78 8.90 -14.87
N THR A 13 -40.90 9.90 -15.00
CA THR A 13 -39.54 9.84 -14.46
C THR A 13 -39.59 10.24 -12.99
N SER A 14 -39.56 9.26 -12.10
CA SER A 14 -39.38 9.51 -10.66
C SER A 14 -37.93 9.93 -10.42
N GLN A 15 -37.71 11.20 -10.07
CA GLN A 15 -36.45 11.65 -9.50
C GLN A 15 -36.28 11.02 -8.12
N ILE A 16 -35.42 10.01 -8.02
CA ILE A 16 -34.92 9.54 -6.73
C ILE A 16 -33.87 10.54 -6.28
N GLY A 17 -34.27 11.43 -5.36
CA GLY A 17 -33.34 12.26 -4.61
C GLY A 17 -32.48 11.38 -3.73
N TYR A 18 -31.21 11.20 -4.09
CA TYR A 18 -30.22 10.65 -3.18
C TYR A 18 -29.95 11.70 -2.10
N ALA A 19 -30.50 11.47 -0.91
CA ALA A 19 -30.03 12.13 0.29
C ALA A 19 -28.59 11.66 0.55
N SER A 20 -27.61 12.52 0.26
CA SER A 20 -26.23 12.30 0.68
C SER A 20 -26.19 12.20 2.20
N ALA A 21 -26.01 10.98 2.70
CA ALA A 21 -25.68 10.75 4.10
C ALA A 21 -24.35 11.45 4.40
N SER A 22 -24.41 12.55 5.13
CA SER A 22 -23.26 13.22 5.72
C SER A 22 -22.63 12.27 6.74
N ILE A 23 -21.61 11.52 6.32
CA ILE A 23 -20.71 10.85 7.26
C ILE A 23 -19.82 11.93 7.86
N ARG A 24 -20.33 12.59 8.90
CA ARG A 24 -19.52 13.31 9.88
C ARG A 24 -18.67 12.28 10.61
N GLY A 25 -17.42 12.20 10.20
CA GLY A 25 -16.40 11.38 10.82
C GLY A 25 -15.04 11.55 10.17
N THR A 26 -14.75 12.70 9.57
CA THR A 26 -13.39 13.02 9.13
C THR A 26 -12.55 13.29 10.39
N ARG A 27 -11.82 12.27 10.86
CA ARG A 27 -10.60 12.54 11.62
C ARG A 27 -9.63 13.23 10.67
N ARG A 28 -9.74 14.55 10.57
CA ARG A 28 -8.73 15.40 9.98
C ARG A 28 -7.57 15.39 10.97
N LEU A 29 -6.50 14.65 10.66
CA LEU A 29 -5.24 14.75 11.38
C LEU A 29 -4.64 16.10 11.05
N ASP A 30 -5.12 17.14 11.73
CA ASP A 30 -4.46 18.43 11.77
C ASP A 30 -3.28 18.33 12.73
N ARG A 31 -2.10 18.79 12.30
CA ARG A 31 -0.85 18.72 13.07
C ARG A 31 -0.52 20.14 13.50
N PRO A 32 -1.09 20.64 14.61
CA PRO A 32 -0.51 21.83 15.23
C PRO A 32 0.94 21.50 15.57
N SER A 33 1.86 22.33 15.08
CA SER A 33 3.27 22.26 15.48
C SER A 33 3.35 22.22 17.01
N LEU A 34 3.83 21.12 17.57
CA LEU A 34 4.03 20.97 19.01
C LEU A 34 5.38 21.58 19.40
N GLY A 35 5.58 22.85 19.06
CA GLY A 35 6.82 23.59 19.33
C GLY A 35 8.04 22.99 18.61
N PRO A 36 9.22 22.92 19.24
CA PRO A 36 10.48 22.54 18.58
C PRO A 36 10.58 21.04 18.24
N TYR A 37 9.53 20.24 18.49
CA TYR A 37 9.55 18.80 18.27
C TYR A 37 9.01 18.47 16.87
N GLU A 38 9.88 18.58 15.86
CA GLU A 38 9.60 17.98 14.56
C GLU A 38 9.93 16.48 14.59
N PRO A 39 8.98 15.57 14.34
CA PRO A 39 9.27 14.15 14.34
C PRO A 39 10.23 13.81 13.18
N ALA A 40 11.31 13.09 13.50
CA ALA A 40 12.35 12.66 12.55
C ALA A 40 11.85 11.76 11.39
N SER A 41 10.59 11.34 11.42
CA SER A 41 9.92 10.61 10.36
C SER A 41 8.69 11.37 9.87
N THR A 42 8.44 11.34 8.56
CA THR A 42 7.16 11.76 7.99
C THR A 42 6.04 10.87 8.54
N VAL A 43 5.39 11.29 9.62
CA VAL A 43 4.32 10.51 10.27
C VAL A 43 3.21 10.18 9.29
N THR A 44 2.97 11.05 8.30
CA THR A 44 2.03 10.82 7.20
C THR A 44 2.38 9.57 6.39
N ASP A 45 3.66 9.31 6.09
CA ASP A 45 4.12 8.08 5.44
C ASP A 45 3.87 6.83 6.30
N HIS A 46 4.14 6.94 7.60
CA HIS A 46 3.89 5.84 8.53
C HIS A 46 2.40 5.53 8.67
N ALA A 47 1.57 6.55 8.82
CA ALA A 47 0.12 6.43 8.94
C ALA A 47 -0.55 5.95 7.65
N ALA A 48 0.11 6.08 6.50
CA ALA A 48 -0.38 5.56 5.23
C ALA A 48 -0.61 4.04 5.23
N ILE A 49 -0.02 3.30 6.19
CA ILE A 49 -0.27 1.87 6.38
C ILE A 49 -1.74 1.54 6.69
N ASP A 50 -2.48 2.48 7.27
CA ASP A 50 -3.92 2.32 7.52
C ASP A 50 -4.70 2.28 6.18
N GLN A 51 -4.18 2.91 5.13
CA GLN A 51 -4.77 2.82 3.79
C GLN A 51 -4.54 1.44 3.16
N ASP A 52 -3.39 0.80 3.43
CA ASP A 52 -3.17 -0.60 3.02
C ASP A 52 -4.16 -1.53 3.74
N GLN A 53 -4.42 -1.30 5.04
CA GLN A 53 -5.44 -2.05 5.78
C GLN A 53 -6.85 -1.83 5.19
N ALA A 54 -7.23 -0.58 4.94
CA ALA A 54 -8.53 -0.26 4.34
C ALA A 54 -8.69 -0.87 2.94
N ALA A 55 -7.64 -0.88 2.13
CA ALA A 55 -7.66 -1.49 0.80
C ALA A 55 -7.81 -3.02 0.90
N LEU A 56 -7.13 -3.67 1.84
CA LEU A 56 -7.28 -5.10 2.12
C LEU A 56 -8.72 -5.42 2.56
N GLU A 57 -9.25 -4.68 3.54
CA GLU A 57 -10.62 -4.84 4.04
C GLU A 57 -11.65 -4.63 2.92
N SER A 58 -11.42 -3.67 2.02
CA SER A 58 -12.25 -3.44 0.84
C SER A 58 -12.34 -4.69 -0.04
N GLN A 59 -11.21 -5.36 -0.33
CA GLN A 59 -11.18 -6.61 -1.10
C GLN A 59 -11.99 -7.74 -0.43
N LEU A 60 -11.98 -7.80 0.90
CA LEU A 60 -12.73 -8.80 1.68
C LEU A 60 -14.23 -8.46 1.83
N SER A 61 -14.59 -7.18 1.74
CA SER A 61 -15.96 -6.69 1.92
C SER A 61 -16.85 -6.80 0.68
N GLN A 62 -16.26 -7.08 -0.49
CA GLN A 62 -16.99 -7.25 -1.75
C GLN A 62 -18.05 -8.37 -1.65
N ALA A 63 -19.09 -8.27 -2.48
CA ALA A 63 -20.14 -9.30 -2.59
C ALA A 63 -19.55 -10.69 -2.90
N VAL A 64 -18.53 -10.72 -3.76
CA VAL A 64 -17.64 -11.87 -3.94
C VAL A 64 -16.24 -11.43 -3.50
N PRO A 65 -15.72 -11.94 -2.36
CA PRO A 65 -14.45 -11.48 -1.80
C PRO A 65 -13.26 -11.83 -2.69
N SER A 66 -12.36 -10.87 -2.88
CA SER A 66 -11.08 -11.11 -3.56
C SER A 66 -10.00 -11.42 -2.53
N PHE A 67 -9.87 -12.70 -2.15
CA PHE A 67 -8.81 -13.13 -1.24
C PHE A 67 -7.41 -12.98 -1.85
N GLN A 68 -7.29 -13.15 -3.16
CA GLN A 68 -6.04 -12.93 -3.88
C GLN A 68 -5.65 -11.45 -3.88
N GLY A 69 -6.61 -10.54 -4.10
CA GLY A 69 -6.37 -9.09 -4.01
C GLY A 69 -5.99 -8.67 -2.59
N ALA A 70 -6.72 -9.16 -1.58
CA ALA A 70 -6.40 -8.92 -0.18
C ALA A 70 -4.98 -9.40 0.19
N LYS A 71 -4.59 -10.58 -0.31
CA LYS A 71 -3.23 -11.13 -0.14
C LYS A 71 -2.19 -10.24 -0.79
N TYR A 72 -2.43 -9.78 -2.01
CA TYR A 72 -1.49 -8.92 -2.72
C TYR A 72 -1.23 -7.60 -1.98
N ILE A 73 -2.29 -6.97 -1.45
CA ILE A 73 -2.18 -5.76 -0.61
C ILE A 73 -1.43 -6.06 0.70
N TYR A 74 -1.73 -7.19 1.35
CA TYR A 74 -1.07 -7.60 2.59
C TYR A 74 0.45 -7.73 2.44
N GLU A 75 0.87 -8.39 1.36
CA GLU A 75 2.27 -8.73 1.08
C GLU A 75 3.04 -7.54 0.52
N GLN A 76 2.46 -6.85 -0.45
CA GLN A 76 3.17 -5.82 -1.22
C GLN A 76 2.94 -4.41 -0.71
N GLY A 77 1.84 -4.13 0.00
CA GLY A 77 1.44 -2.77 0.37
C GLY A 77 1.22 -1.87 -0.85
N ALA A 78 0.79 -0.63 -0.66
CA ALA A 78 0.54 0.30 -1.76
C ALA A 78 0.76 1.77 -1.40
N HIS A 79 0.57 2.10 -0.13
CA HIS A 79 0.50 3.49 0.31
C HIS A 79 1.74 3.94 1.10
N SER A 80 2.44 3.00 1.73
CA SER A 80 3.46 3.31 2.74
C SER A 80 4.88 3.03 2.23
N LYS A 81 5.81 4.00 2.38
CA LYS A 81 7.17 4.00 1.81
C LYS A 81 7.22 3.62 0.31
N PRO A 82 6.45 4.28 -0.56
CA PRO A 82 6.51 4.01 -1.99
C PRO A 82 7.94 4.24 -2.51
N TYR A 83 8.40 3.35 -3.37
CA TYR A 83 9.70 3.45 -4.03
C TYR A 83 9.64 2.96 -5.48
N ALA A 84 10.59 3.42 -6.29
CA ALA A 84 10.88 2.94 -7.64
C ALA A 84 12.23 2.24 -7.71
N ASN A 85 12.32 1.13 -8.43
CA ASN A 85 13.59 0.52 -8.80
C ASN A 85 13.98 1.00 -10.20
N LEU A 86 14.73 2.10 -10.28
CA LEU A 86 15.16 2.66 -11.56
C LEU A 86 16.39 1.93 -12.08
N LYS A 87 16.36 1.49 -13.34
CA LYS A 87 17.52 0.92 -14.04
C LYS A 87 18.25 2.02 -14.79
N LEU A 88 19.44 2.38 -14.31
CA LEU A 88 20.30 3.39 -14.92
C LEU A 88 20.92 2.86 -16.21
N SER A 89 20.98 3.72 -17.23
CA SER A 89 21.65 3.43 -18.50
C SER A 89 23.17 3.36 -18.37
N THR A 90 23.74 4.01 -17.35
CA THR A 90 25.15 3.97 -17.01
C THR A 90 25.33 3.67 -15.53
N ALA A 91 26.39 2.94 -15.19
CA ALA A 91 26.68 2.58 -13.81
C ALA A 91 27.12 3.81 -12.99
N THR A 92 26.81 3.81 -11.69
CA THR A 92 27.27 4.86 -10.76
C THR A 92 28.80 4.97 -10.78
N THR A 93 29.32 6.19 -10.86
CA THR A 93 30.77 6.46 -10.90
C THR A 93 31.39 6.53 -9.50
N SER A 94 30.58 6.81 -8.49
CA SER A 94 30.93 6.91 -7.07
C SER A 94 29.85 6.25 -6.20
N ALA A 95 30.16 6.04 -4.92
CA ALA A 95 29.16 5.60 -3.96
C ALA A 95 28.19 6.74 -3.65
N ILE A 96 26.89 6.45 -3.65
CA ILE A 96 25.82 7.42 -3.39
C ILE A 96 25.20 7.08 -2.03
N ALA A 97 25.25 8.04 -1.11
CA ALA A 97 24.71 7.84 0.22
C ALA A 97 23.17 7.75 0.21
N LYS A 98 22.64 6.97 1.16
CA LYS A 98 21.22 6.98 1.52
C LYS A 98 20.74 8.41 1.79
N ASN A 99 19.49 8.67 1.43
CA ASN A 99 18.81 9.97 1.55
C ASN A 99 19.38 11.08 0.66
N ALA A 100 20.31 10.80 -0.26
CA ALA A 100 20.67 11.76 -1.31
C ALA A 100 19.40 12.14 -2.10
N GLY A 101 19.17 13.43 -2.30
CA GLY A 101 17.99 13.94 -2.98
C GLY A 101 17.96 13.55 -4.46
N ILE A 102 16.77 13.27 -4.97
CA ILE A 102 16.53 12.91 -6.36
C ILE A 102 15.41 13.81 -6.91
N GLU A 103 15.65 14.34 -8.11
CA GLU A 103 14.69 15.07 -8.90
C GLU A 103 14.51 14.38 -10.25
N GLY A 104 13.28 14.36 -10.75
CA GLY A 104 12.93 13.82 -12.06
C GLY A 104 11.55 14.30 -12.49
N LEU A 105 10.98 13.68 -13.51
CA LEU A 105 9.69 14.07 -14.07
C LEU A 105 8.73 12.88 -14.17
N THR A 106 7.42 13.16 -14.08
CA THR A 106 6.35 12.25 -14.49
C THR A 106 6.28 12.15 -16.02
N SER A 107 5.45 11.24 -16.53
CA SER A 107 5.16 11.16 -17.98
C SER A 107 4.49 12.42 -18.55
N SER A 108 3.86 13.23 -17.71
CA SER A 108 3.24 14.51 -18.08
C SER A 108 4.21 15.70 -17.95
N GLY A 109 5.47 15.47 -17.56
CA GLY A 109 6.48 16.51 -17.38
C GLY A 109 6.37 17.26 -16.05
N GLU A 110 5.61 16.74 -15.08
CA GLU A 110 5.51 17.34 -13.73
C GLU A 110 6.70 16.90 -12.86
N PRO A 111 7.21 17.75 -11.96
CA PRO A 111 8.34 17.41 -11.11
C PRO A 111 8.00 16.30 -10.12
N VAL A 112 8.89 15.31 -10.02
CA VAL A 112 8.86 14.23 -9.04
C VAL A 112 10.12 14.32 -8.20
N THR A 113 9.94 14.34 -6.88
CA THR A 113 11.07 14.34 -5.94
C THR A 113 11.10 13.05 -5.14
N GLY A 114 12.29 12.67 -4.72
CA GLY A 114 12.53 11.51 -3.90
C GLY A 114 13.89 11.55 -3.26
N VAL A 115 14.26 10.43 -2.65
CA VAL A 115 15.59 10.24 -2.09
C VAL A 115 16.08 8.83 -2.36
N VAL A 116 17.40 8.65 -2.42
CA VAL A 116 18.03 7.34 -2.48
C VAL A 116 17.63 6.52 -1.24
N TYR A 117 17.05 5.34 -1.46
CA TYR A 117 16.38 4.56 -0.41
C TYR A 117 17.37 3.93 0.59
N ASP A 118 18.49 3.40 0.08
CA ASP A 118 19.61 2.79 0.82
C ASP A 118 20.92 3.11 0.11
N ASP A 119 22.06 2.96 0.80
CA ASP A 119 23.37 3.27 0.22
C ASP A 119 23.62 2.49 -1.08
N VAL A 120 24.06 3.20 -2.12
CA VAL A 120 24.35 2.64 -3.43
C VAL A 120 25.86 2.61 -3.63
N GLY A 121 26.41 1.43 -3.88
CA GLY A 121 27.83 1.26 -4.20
C GLY A 121 28.22 1.88 -5.54
N LYS A 122 29.53 1.98 -5.78
CA LYS A 122 30.09 2.32 -7.10
C LYS A 122 29.84 1.17 -8.08
N GLY A 123 29.57 1.49 -9.35
CA GLY A 123 29.39 0.52 -10.42
C GLY A 123 28.00 -0.12 -10.47
N VAL A 124 27.03 0.44 -9.75
CA VAL A 124 25.65 -0.09 -9.67
C VAL A 124 24.79 0.51 -10.78
N THR A 125 23.94 -0.32 -11.40
CA THR A 125 23.02 0.08 -12.48
C THR A 125 21.56 0.09 -12.07
N THR A 126 21.24 -0.29 -10.83
CA THR A 126 19.87 -0.26 -10.31
C THR A 126 19.86 0.49 -9.01
N ILE A 127 19.08 1.56 -8.94
CA ILE A 127 18.92 2.36 -7.73
C ILE A 127 17.49 2.27 -7.24
N LYS A 128 17.33 2.21 -5.92
CA LYS A 128 16.01 2.28 -5.28
C LYS A 128 15.77 3.71 -4.83
N VAL A 129 14.71 4.33 -5.35
CA VAL A 129 14.34 5.72 -5.07
C VAL A 129 13.07 5.72 -4.26
N LYS A 130 13.12 6.20 -3.02
CA LYS A 130 11.92 6.43 -2.21
C LYS A 130 11.27 7.73 -2.67
N TYR A 131 9.99 7.70 -3.07
CA TYR A 131 9.27 8.92 -3.42
C TYR A 131 9.12 9.83 -2.20
N ALA A 132 9.09 11.14 -2.44
CA ALA A 132 8.68 12.09 -1.43
C ALA A 132 7.23 11.84 -1.03
N THR A 133 6.94 11.96 0.26
CA THR A 133 5.59 11.81 0.80
C THR A 133 5.08 13.18 1.22
N SER A 134 3.88 13.53 0.78
CA SER A 134 3.22 14.78 1.15
C SER A 134 2.77 14.76 2.62
N GLU A 135 2.55 15.93 3.18
CA GLU A 135 1.95 16.07 4.51
C GLU A 135 0.45 15.74 4.51
N ASN A 136 -0.19 15.71 3.33
CA ASN A 136 -1.61 15.40 3.19
C ASN A 136 -1.87 13.91 3.44
N ALA A 137 -2.43 13.58 4.60
CA ALA A 137 -2.75 12.22 4.98
C ALA A 137 -3.76 11.52 4.05
N ALA A 138 -4.60 12.24 3.31
CA ALA A 138 -5.50 11.65 2.33
C ALA A 138 -4.78 11.27 1.03
N SER A 139 -3.68 11.98 0.72
CA SER A 139 -2.84 11.66 -0.44
C SER A 139 -1.35 11.74 -0.12
N PRO A 140 -0.83 10.78 0.67
CA PRO A 140 0.57 10.79 1.09
C PRO A 140 1.50 10.67 -0.11
N THR A 141 1.10 9.93 -1.14
CA THR A 141 1.83 9.81 -2.41
C THR A 141 0.86 9.82 -3.58
N LEU A 142 1.29 10.37 -4.71
CA LEU A 142 0.60 10.32 -6.00
C LEU A 142 1.03 9.12 -6.86
N CYS A 143 2.11 8.43 -6.48
CA CYS A 143 2.53 7.15 -7.06
C CYS A 143 2.09 6.01 -6.13
N ARG A 144 1.14 5.18 -6.59
CA ARG A 144 0.54 4.06 -5.84
C ARG A 144 0.34 2.89 -6.76
N VAL A 145 1.18 1.87 -6.65
CA VAL A 145 1.15 0.74 -7.58
C VAL A 145 1.10 -0.53 -6.77
N GLY A 146 2.26 -1.02 -6.29
CA GLY A 146 2.35 -2.03 -5.24
C GLY A 146 1.34 -3.17 -5.38
N GLY A 147 0.62 -3.42 -4.28
CA GLY A 147 -0.35 -4.48 -4.10
C GLY A 147 -1.77 -4.14 -4.53
N LEU A 148 -2.03 -2.97 -5.13
CA LEU A 148 -3.38 -2.60 -5.56
C LEU A 148 -3.78 -3.44 -6.79
N PRO A 149 -4.94 -4.14 -6.75
CA PRO A 149 -5.40 -4.89 -7.90
C PRO A 149 -5.85 -3.94 -9.01
N GLU A 150 -5.61 -4.33 -10.27
CA GLU A 150 -6.11 -3.65 -11.48
C GLU A 150 -7.66 -3.64 -11.61
N ALA A 151 -8.37 -4.18 -10.63
CA ALA A 151 -9.82 -4.17 -10.59
C ALA A 151 -10.29 -3.62 -9.23
N GLY A 152 -10.74 -2.37 -9.24
CA GLY A 152 -11.53 -1.76 -8.15
C GLY A 152 -10.79 -0.79 -7.23
N VAL A 153 -9.45 -0.80 -7.21
CA VAL A 153 -8.62 0.27 -6.62
C VAL A 153 -7.44 0.49 -7.55
N GLU A 154 -7.63 1.27 -8.61
CA GLU A 154 -6.64 1.33 -9.70
C GLU A 154 -5.27 1.83 -9.23
N PRO A 155 -4.17 1.15 -9.62
CA PRO A 155 -2.84 1.69 -9.53
C PRO A 155 -2.78 3.11 -10.12
N THR A 156 -2.35 4.07 -9.32
CA THR A 156 -2.16 5.45 -9.78
C THR A 156 -0.70 5.66 -10.13
N VAL A 157 -0.40 5.67 -11.43
CA VAL A 157 0.95 5.94 -11.96
C VAL A 157 1.21 7.42 -12.23
N THR A 158 0.20 8.29 -12.10
CA THR A 158 0.29 9.71 -12.46
C THR A 158 1.38 10.47 -11.70
N GLY A 159 1.63 10.11 -10.43
CA GLY A 159 2.70 10.70 -9.64
C GLY A 159 4.02 9.93 -9.65
N CYS A 160 4.12 8.85 -10.44
CA CYS A 160 5.35 8.09 -10.57
C CYS A 160 6.31 8.76 -11.56
N PHE A 161 7.56 8.32 -11.56
CA PHE A 161 8.55 8.72 -12.57
C PHE A 161 8.07 8.28 -13.96
N ALA A 162 8.46 8.99 -15.03
CA ALA A 162 8.22 8.52 -16.39
C ALA A 162 8.96 7.20 -16.67
N ASP A 163 8.38 6.27 -17.44
CA ASP A 163 8.97 4.94 -17.71
C ASP A 163 10.41 5.01 -18.28
N ALA A 164 10.77 6.12 -18.92
CA ALA A 164 12.16 6.46 -19.19
C ALA A 164 12.37 7.97 -19.08
N GLY A 165 13.60 8.36 -18.75
CA GLY A 165 13.96 9.76 -18.67
C GLY A 165 15.33 9.97 -18.05
N THR A 166 15.53 11.16 -17.49
CA THR A 166 16.72 11.52 -16.74
C THR A 166 16.30 11.91 -15.33
N ILE A 167 17.05 11.44 -14.34
CA ILE A 167 16.98 11.93 -12.96
C ILE A 167 18.26 12.68 -12.63
N THR A 168 18.15 13.68 -11.77
CA THR A 168 19.29 14.36 -11.14
C THR A 168 19.42 13.86 -9.72
N ILE A 169 20.57 13.29 -9.37
CA ILE A 169 20.91 12.91 -8.00
C ILE A 169 21.76 14.04 -7.42
N ILE A 170 21.23 14.74 -6.42
CA ILE A 170 21.84 15.95 -5.85
C ILE A 170 23.24 15.63 -5.32
N GLY A 171 24.25 16.29 -5.89
CA GLY A 171 25.67 16.08 -5.56
C GLY A 171 26.38 14.99 -6.38
N TYR A 172 25.68 14.29 -7.28
CA TYR A 172 26.23 13.19 -8.07
C TYR A 172 26.00 13.33 -9.59
N GLY A 173 25.08 14.20 -10.01
CA GLY A 173 24.81 14.52 -11.41
C GLY A 173 23.61 13.79 -11.99
N ASP A 174 23.54 13.79 -13.33
CA ASP A 174 22.39 13.30 -14.09
C ASP A 174 22.58 11.86 -14.55
N PHE A 175 21.52 11.06 -14.43
CA PHE A 175 21.49 9.68 -14.88
C PHE A 175 20.24 9.43 -15.71
N SER A 176 20.44 8.97 -16.94
CA SER A 176 19.34 8.40 -17.72
C SER A 176 18.94 7.04 -17.15
N TYR A 177 17.65 6.74 -17.18
CA TYR A 177 17.09 5.51 -16.66
C TYR A 177 15.94 4.99 -17.51
N THR A 178 15.61 3.73 -17.29
CA THR A 178 14.40 3.05 -17.74
C THR A 178 13.80 2.27 -16.57
N TYR A 179 12.48 2.19 -16.50
CA TYR A 179 11.75 1.29 -15.61
C TYR A 179 10.30 1.16 -16.10
N ASP A 180 9.53 0.23 -15.56
CA ASP A 180 8.08 0.14 -15.82
C ASP A 180 7.32 0.62 -14.58
N SER A 181 6.63 1.76 -14.72
CA SER A 181 5.89 2.38 -13.63
C SER A 181 4.81 1.49 -13.01
N ARG A 182 4.37 0.41 -13.66
CA ARG A 182 3.35 -0.51 -13.13
C ARG A 182 3.92 -1.71 -12.39
N VAL A 183 5.20 -2.04 -12.56
CA VAL A 183 5.79 -3.26 -11.96
C VAL A 183 7.07 -3.00 -11.18
N ASP A 184 7.83 -1.96 -11.53
CA ASP A 184 9.10 -1.62 -10.86
C ASP A 184 8.92 -0.69 -9.66
N ASN A 185 7.67 -0.33 -9.36
CA ASN A 185 7.27 0.39 -8.14
C ASN A 185 6.83 -0.58 -7.05
N GLY A 186 7.24 -0.31 -5.81
CA GLY A 186 6.85 -1.10 -4.64
C GLY A 186 6.79 -0.26 -3.36
N ASN A 187 6.56 -0.93 -2.24
CA ASN A 187 6.36 -0.27 -0.96
C ASN A 187 7.29 -0.86 0.11
N GLY A 188 8.03 0.02 0.79
CA GLY A 188 9.02 -0.36 1.79
C GLY A 188 8.43 -0.72 3.15
N ARG A 189 7.11 -0.54 3.33
CA ARG A 189 6.38 -0.91 4.53
C ARG A 189 5.09 -1.59 4.10
N THR A 190 4.85 -2.79 4.63
CA THR A 190 3.69 -3.62 4.33
C THR A 190 3.12 -4.19 5.62
N LEU A 191 1.84 -4.58 5.61
CA LEU A 191 1.19 -5.21 6.76
C LEU A 191 1.89 -6.52 7.14
N GLN A 192 2.27 -7.32 6.14
CA GLN A 192 3.09 -8.51 6.32
C GLN A 192 4.44 -8.20 6.97
N GLY A 193 5.10 -7.14 6.49
CA GLY A 193 6.42 -6.75 6.96
C GLY A 193 6.50 -6.47 8.46
N PHE A 194 5.40 -6.07 9.11
CA PHE A 194 5.36 -5.92 10.56
C PHE A 194 5.49 -7.24 11.31
N SER A 195 4.81 -8.29 10.86
CA SER A 195 4.91 -9.61 11.48
C SER A 195 6.28 -10.25 11.21
N LEU A 196 6.76 -10.20 9.96
CA LEU A 196 8.05 -10.80 9.59
C LEU A 196 9.25 -10.16 10.29
N GLN A 197 9.18 -8.87 10.59
CA GLN A 197 10.27 -8.16 11.27
C GLN A 197 10.14 -8.16 12.80
N ALA A 198 9.06 -8.72 13.35
CA ALA A 198 8.77 -8.66 14.79
C ALA A 198 9.90 -9.28 15.62
N GLU A 199 10.42 -10.45 15.22
CA GLU A 199 11.52 -11.10 15.94
C GLU A 199 12.75 -10.21 15.99
N LYS A 200 13.19 -9.72 14.82
CA LYS A 200 14.38 -8.87 14.71
C LYS A 200 14.28 -7.59 15.56
N LYS A 201 13.07 -7.04 15.72
CA LYS A 201 12.84 -5.73 16.37
C LYS A 201 12.39 -5.83 17.83
N MET A 202 11.73 -6.91 18.21
CA MET A 202 10.96 -7.02 19.45
C MET A 202 11.33 -8.27 20.28
N ARG A 203 12.31 -9.09 19.90
CA ARG A 203 12.72 -10.31 20.66
C ARG A 203 12.91 -10.05 22.16
N THR A 204 13.42 -8.88 22.53
CA THR A 204 13.71 -8.50 23.92
C THR A 204 12.53 -7.85 24.64
N TRP A 205 11.40 -7.64 23.96
CA TRP A 205 10.22 -6.99 24.53
C TRP A 205 9.36 -8.02 25.24
N THR A 206 9.03 -7.74 26.50
CA THR A 206 8.27 -8.63 27.38
C THR A 206 6.95 -9.09 26.76
N GLU A 207 6.23 -8.20 26.10
CA GLU A 207 4.95 -8.50 25.43
C GLU A 207 5.16 -9.48 24.28
N TYR A 208 6.19 -9.28 23.46
CA TYR A 208 6.50 -10.16 22.34
C TYR A 208 6.89 -11.57 22.81
N GLN A 209 7.64 -11.67 23.91
CA GLN A 209 7.99 -12.96 24.51
C GLN A 209 6.76 -13.73 25.01
N LYS A 210 5.73 -13.05 25.52
CA LYS A 210 4.45 -13.69 25.89
C LYS A 210 3.76 -14.28 24.66
N PHE A 211 3.70 -13.55 23.55
CA PHE A 211 3.14 -14.04 22.29
C PHE A 211 3.92 -15.22 21.74
N GLN A 212 5.26 -15.11 21.71
CA GLN A 212 6.13 -16.19 21.29
C GLN A 212 5.94 -17.45 22.16
N LYS A 213 5.86 -17.30 23.49
CA LYS A 213 5.58 -18.44 24.39
C LYS A 213 4.22 -19.08 24.11
N TYR A 214 3.21 -18.28 23.79
CA TYR A 214 1.85 -18.77 23.55
C TYR A 214 1.72 -19.51 22.21
N TRP A 215 2.23 -18.92 21.13
CA TRP A 215 2.11 -19.46 19.77
C TRP A 215 3.26 -20.40 19.40
N GLY A 216 4.47 -20.09 19.85
CA GLY A 216 5.74 -20.71 19.44
C GLY A 216 6.32 -20.12 18.15
N ASP A 217 5.47 -19.50 17.32
CA ASP A 217 5.86 -18.84 16.08
C ASP A 217 6.17 -17.36 16.27
N TYR A 218 7.35 -16.95 15.82
CA TYR A 218 7.81 -15.55 15.87
C TYR A 218 7.05 -14.63 14.90
N ASP A 219 6.54 -15.22 13.82
CA ASP A 219 5.82 -14.62 12.70
C ASP A 219 4.33 -15.04 12.71
N PHE A 220 3.77 -15.39 13.89
CA PHE A 220 2.42 -15.94 14.00
C PHE A 220 1.36 -15.07 13.30
N GLY A 221 1.52 -13.74 13.29
CA GLY A 221 0.59 -12.83 12.63
C GLY A 221 0.54 -13.02 11.12
N ASP A 222 1.70 -13.23 10.49
CA ASP A 222 1.81 -13.54 9.06
C ASP A 222 1.19 -14.89 8.74
N LYS A 223 1.58 -15.94 9.49
CA LYS A 223 0.99 -17.26 9.34
C LYS A 223 -0.54 -17.22 9.50
N TRP A 224 -1.05 -16.49 10.49
CA TRP A 224 -2.48 -16.36 10.72
C TRP A 224 -3.19 -15.74 9.50
N VAL A 225 -2.72 -14.58 9.02
CA VAL A 225 -3.34 -13.88 7.90
C VAL A 225 -3.21 -14.68 6.60
N GLN A 226 -2.03 -15.24 6.32
CA GLN A 226 -1.78 -16.04 5.12
C GLN A 226 -2.67 -17.28 5.06
N ASN A 227 -2.79 -18.03 6.17
CA ASN A 227 -3.65 -19.20 6.22
C ASN A 227 -5.14 -18.81 6.10
N ALA A 228 -5.56 -17.70 6.70
CA ALA A 228 -6.92 -17.19 6.58
C ALA A 228 -7.26 -16.82 5.13
N LEU A 229 -6.41 -16.03 4.47
CA LEU A 229 -6.59 -15.65 3.07
C LEU A 229 -6.52 -16.87 2.14
N ALA A 230 -5.73 -17.89 2.46
CA ALA A 230 -5.67 -19.14 1.69
C ALA A 230 -6.85 -20.10 1.98
N GLY A 231 -7.62 -19.88 3.05
CA GLY A 231 -8.67 -20.82 3.49
C GLY A 231 -8.09 -22.15 3.97
N THR A 232 -6.93 -22.12 4.62
CA THR A 232 -6.19 -23.30 5.06
C THR A 232 -6.08 -23.33 6.59
N LYS A 233 -5.48 -24.39 7.12
CA LYS A 233 -5.27 -24.58 8.56
C LYS A 233 -3.96 -23.97 9.02
N TYR A 234 -4.03 -23.06 9.99
CA TYR A 234 -2.86 -22.67 10.76
C TYR A 234 -2.61 -23.67 11.90
N ARG A 235 -1.41 -24.23 11.96
CA ARG A 235 -0.91 -24.99 13.12
C ARG A 235 0.29 -24.27 13.72
N SER A 236 0.19 -23.89 14.98
CA SER A 236 1.28 -23.25 15.72
C SER A 236 2.31 -24.26 16.21
N GLN A 237 3.53 -23.82 16.51
CA GLN A 237 4.57 -24.67 17.10
C GLN A 237 4.19 -25.23 18.47
N THR A 238 3.33 -24.55 19.23
CA THR A 238 2.77 -25.05 20.49
C THR A 238 1.56 -25.99 20.31
N GLY A 239 1.29 -26.44 19.08
CA GLY A 239 0.27 -27.44 18.76
C GLY A 239 -1.16 -26.89 18.63
N LYS A 240 -1.36 -25.56 18.65
CA LYS A 240 -2.68 -24.97 18.46
C LYS A 240 -3.07 -25.03 16.99
N GLU A 241 -4.34 -25.28 16.69
CA GLU A 241 -4.84 -25.42 15.33
C GLU A 241 -6.07 -24.55 15.12
N TYR A 242 -6.10 -23.85 13.98
CA TYR A 242 -7.21 -23.00 13.55
C TYR A 242 -7.48 -23.26 12.08
N ASP A 243 -8.69 -23.72 11.75
CA ASP A 243 -9.12 -24.00 10.39
C ASP A 243 -9.97 -22.85 9.85
N PHE A 244 -9.39 -22.03 8.97
CA PHE A 244 -10.10 -20.90 8.38
C PHE A 244 -11.06 -21.31 7.26
N GLY A 245 -10.92 -22.51 6.71
CA GLY A 245 -11.81 -23.05 5.68
C GLY A 245 -13.13 -23.58 6.23
N LEU A 246 -13.20 -23.88 7.53
CA LEU A 246 -14.34 -24.52 8.18
C LEU A 246 -15.66 -23.75 8.02
N TYR A 247 -15.60 -22.41 7.95
CA TYR A 247 -16.77 -21.53 7.86
C TYR A 247 -16.87 -20.81 6.51
N GLY A 248 -16.24 -21.34 5.47
CA GLY A 248 -16.17 -20.70 4.16
C GLY A 248 -15.59 -19.29 4.24
N ASP A 249 -16.18 -18.35 3.49
CA ASP A 249 -15.69 -16.97 3.44
C ASP A 249 -15.71 -16.26 4.80
N GLU A 250 -16.66 -16.58 5.68
CA GLU A 250 -16.76 -15.91 6.98
C GLU A 250 -15.59 -16.28 7.92
N GLY A 251 -15.13 -17.54 7.85
CA GLY A 251 -13.93 -17.98 8.55
C GLY A 251 -12.67 -17.28 8.05
N ARG A 252 -12.59 -17.07 6.73
CA ARG A 252 -11.44 -16.45 6.06
C ARG A 252 -11.36 -14.94 6.26
N LYS A 253 -12.51 -14.25 6.38
CA LYS A 253 -12.59 -12.80 6.67
C LYS A 253 -12.41 -12.47 8.15
N GLY A 254 -12.52 -13.46 9.03
CA GLY A 254 -12.48 -13.24 10.48
C GLY A 254 -13.74 -12.53 11.01
N LYS A 255 -14.91 -12.75 10.38
CA LYS A 255 -16.15 -12.14 10.88
C LYS A 255 -16.44 -12.68 12.27
N ARG A 256 -16.62 -11.75 13.21
CA ARG A 256 -16.94 -12.04 14.61
C ARG A 256 -18.35 -12.63 14.63
N TYR A 257 -18.48 -13.93 14.90
CA TYR A 257 -19.74 -14.48 15.38
C TYR A 257 -19.95 -13.92 16.80
N ILE A 258 -20.66 -12.79 16.88
CA ILE A 258 -21.23 -12.25 18.13
C ILE A 258 -22.72 -12.53 18.10
#